data_AF-A0A8C9AQW1-F1
#
_entry.id   AF-A0A8C9AQW1-F1
#
_cell.length_a   1.000
_cell.length_b   1.000
_cell.length_c   1.000
_cell.angle_alpha   90.00
_cell.angle_beta   90.00
_cell.angle_gamma   90.00
#
_symmetry.space_group_name_H-M   'P 1'
#
loop_
_entity.id
_entity.type
_entity.pdbx_description
1 polymer ?
#
loop_
_entity_poly.entity_id
_entity_poly.type
_entity_poly.pdbx_seq_one_letter_code
_entity_poly.pdbx_strand_id
1 'polypeptide(L)'
;LKVLVETHSLQTLRTILSTGSPLKAQSYEYVYSCIKGSVLLGSISGGTDIVSCFMGQNSSVPVYKGEIQARNLGMAVEAWSEEGKAVWGESGELVCTKPIPCQPTHFWNDENGSKYRKAYFSKFPGVWAHGDYCRVNPKTGGITMLGRSDGTLNPNGVRFGSSEIYNIGEQRSQQGGSGREADHCRESRGTPGGFLQPRGPGPVPGHS
;
A
#
# COMPACT_ATOMS: atom_id res chain seq x y z
N LEU A 1 1.68 -19.90 -4.24
CA LEU A 1 2.92 -19.42 -4.91
C LEU A 1 4.04 -20.46 -4.90
N LYS A 2 4.26 -21.24 -3.83
CA LYS A 2 5.27 -22.33 -3.78
C LYS A 2 5.23 -23.27 -4.99
N VAL A 3 4.05 -23.80 -5.33
CA VAL A 3 3.83 -24.73 -6.45
C VAL A 3 4.30 -24.15 -7.79
N LEU A 4 4.21 -22.83 -8.00
CA LEU A 4 4.64 -22.20 -9.24
C LEU A 4 6.16 -22.26 -9.43
N VAL A 5 6.92 -22.17 -8.33
CA VAL A 5 8.39 -22.25 -8.36
C VAL A 5 8.85 -23.67 -8.72
N GLU A 6 8.11 -24.68 -8.27
CA GLU A 6 8.41 -26.09 -8.50
C GLU A 6 7.99 -26.56 -9.91
N THR A 7 6.98 -25.92 -10.50
CA THR A 7 6.40 -26.34 -11.79
C THR A 7 6.79 -25.47 -12.98
N HIS A 8 7.25 -24.23 -12.76
CA HIS A 8 7.53 -23.27 -13.83
C HIS A 8 8.83 -22.50 -13.60
N SER A 9 9.52 -22.16 -14.69
CA SER A 9 10.64 -21.22 -14.66
C SER A 9 10.13 -19.78 -14.46
N LEU A 10 10.57 -19.12 -13.40
CA LEU A 10 10.24 -17.72 -13.10
C LEU A 10 11.32 -16.73 -13.56
N GLN A 11 12.22 -17.13 -14.47
CA GLN A 11 13.39 -16.30 -14.86
C GLN A 11 13.00 -14.93 -15.45
N THR A 12 11.92 -14.88 -16.23
CA THR A 12 11.42 -13.66 -16.88
C THR A 12 10.55 -12.79 -15.97
N LEU A 13 10.08 -13.31 -14.82
CA LEU A 13 9.28 -12.55 -13.88
C LEU A 13 10.09 -11.38 -13.30
N ARG A 14 9.60 -10.15 -13.46
CA ARG A 14 10.26 -8.93 -12.96
C ARG A 14 9.49 -8.27 -11.82
N THR A 15 8.17 -8.32 -11.85
CA THR A 15 7.32 -7.59 -10.92
C THR A 15 6.13 -8.44 -10.48
N ILE A 16 5.80 -8.36 -9.20
CA ILE A 16 4.59 -8.93 -8.61
C ILE A 16 3.86 -7.78 -7.92
N LEU A 17 2.58 -7.58 -8.26
CA LEU A 17 1.75 -6.57 -7.63
C LEU A 17 0.67 -7.22 -6.76
N SER A 18 0.47 -6.66 -5.58
CA SER A 18 -0.59 -7.07 -4.64
C SER A 18 -1.55 -5.90 -4.43
N THR A 19 -2.84 -6.17 -4.49
CA THR A 19 -3.92 -5.17 -4.37
C THR A 19 -5.08 -5.72 -3.54
N GLY A 20 -6.01 -4.86 -3.16
CA GLY A 20 -7.22 -5.17 -2.40
C GLY A 20 -7.04 -5.11 -0.88
N SER A 21 -5.91 -5.59 -0.36
CA SER A 21 -5.57 -5.44 1.06
C SER A 21 -4.08 -5.09 1.26
N PRO A 22 -3.71 -4.42 2.37
CA PRO A 22 -2.32 -4.13 2.66
C PRO A 22 -1.51 -5.42 2.74
N LEU A 23 -0.43 -5.51 1.96
CA LEU A 23 0.41 -6.70 1.95
C LEU A 23 1.16 -6.81 3.29
N LYS A 24 0.92 -7.89 4.02
CA LYS A 24 1.57 -8.17 5.31
C LYS A 24 3.09 -8.25 5.15
N ALA A 25 3.84 -7.73 6.13
CA ALA A 25 5.30 -7.74 6.10
C ALA A 25 5.91 -9.14 5.91
N GLN A 26 5.30 -10.17 6.52
CA GLN A 26 5.72 -11.58 6.38
C GLN A 26 5.61 -12.09 4.93
N SER A 27 4.62 -11.61 4.18
CA SER A 27 4.44 -12.01 2.78
C SER A 27 5.58 -11.51 1.90
N TYR A 28 6.18 -10.34 2.22
CA TYR A 28 7.38 -9.87 1.53
C TYR A 28 8.54 -10.84 1.72
N GLU A 29 8.76 -11.28 2.96
CA GLU A 29 9.84 -12.23 3.28
C GLU A 29 9.68 -13.52 2.50
N TYR A 30 8.48 -14.08 2.52
CA TYR A 30 8.17 -15.31 1.79
C TYR A 30 8.42 -15.18 0.28
N VAL A 31 8.00 -14.08 -0.34
CA VAL A 31 8.23 -13.87 -1.78
C VAL A 31 9.72 -13.81 -2.09
N TYR A 32 10.48 -13.03 -1.32
CA TYR A 32 11.91 -12.86 -1.58
C TYR A 32 12.73 -14.11 -1.27
N SER A 33 12.38 -14.89 -0.25
CA SER A 33 13.11 -16.10 0.12
C SER A 33 12.68 -17.34 -0.68
N CYS A 34 11.38 -17.49 -0.95
CA CYS A 34 10.83 -18.73 -1.49
C CYS A 34 10.47 -18.64 -2.97
N ILE A 35 10.12 -17.46 -3.48
CA ILE A 35 9.68 -17.29 -4.87
C ILE A 35 10.83 -16.79 -5.73
N LYS A 36 11.28 -15.54 -5.51
CA LYS A 36 12.36 -14.92 -6.27
C LYS A 36 12.87 -13.66 -5.58
N GLY A 37 14.15 -13.62 -5.23
CA GLY A 37 14.76 -12.47 -4.54
C GLY A 37 14.92 -11.20 -5.38
N SER A 38 14.88 -11.32 -6.71
CA SER A 38 15.15 -10.21 -7.64
C SER A 38 13.90 -9.54 -8.24
N VAL A 39 12.69 -9.93 -7.82
CA VAL A 39 11.46 -9.26 -8.30
C VAL A 39 11.24 -7.96 -7.56
N LEU A 40 10.60 -7.00 -8.23
CA LEU A 40 9.93 -5.91 -7.53
C LEU A 40 8.61 -6.44 -6.99
N LEU A 41 8.44 -6.45 -5.67
CA LEU A 41 7.17 -6.77 -5.03
C LEU A 41 6.51 -5.46 -4.57
N GLY A 42 5.47 -5.05 -5.29
CA GLY A 42 4.75 -3.82 -5.02
C GLY A 42 3.38 -4.11 -4.40
N SER A 43 3.07 -3.45 -3.29
CA SER A 43 1.67 -3.26 -2.88
C SER A 43 1.13 -2.01 -3.58
N ILE A 44 -0.08 -2.09 -4.12
CA ILE A 44 -0.76 -0.97 -4.78
C ILE A 44 -2.09 -0.68 -4.10
N SER A 45 -2.47 0.60 -4.07
CA SER A 45 -3.75 1.03 -3.52
C SER A 45 -4.42 2.02 -4.48
N GLY A 46 -5.64 1.68 -4.83
CA GLY A 46 -6.47 2.37 -5.79
C GLY A 46 -7.93 2.05 -5.56
N GLY A 47 -8.79 2.64 -6.38
CA GLY A 47 -10.23 2.49 -6.26
C GLY A 47 -10.90 2.42 -7.62
N THR A 48 -12.02 1.71 -7.68
CA THR A 48 -12.90 1.67 -8.86
C THR A 48 -13.30 3.09 -9.28
N ASP A 49 -13.48 3.98 -8.29
CA ASP A 49 -13.86 5.37 -8.47
C ASP A 49 -12.94 6.11 -9.44
N ILE A 50 -11.65 5.79 -9.45
CA ILE A 50 -10.66 6.49 -10.30
C ILE A 50 -10.07 5.59 -11.39
N VAL A 51 -10.52 4.34 -11.49
CA VAL A 51 -10.00 3.33 -12.44
C VAL A 51 -8.46 3.28 -12.46
N SER A 52 -7.84 3.49 -11.29
CA SER A 52 -6.40 3.74 -11.16
C SER A 52 -5.96 3.56 -9.71
N CYS A 53 -4.68 3.82 -9.44
CA CYS A 53 -4.07 3.76 -8.11
C CYS A 53 -3.57 5.13 -7.67
N PHE A 54 -3.86 5.50 -6.41
CA PHE A 54 -3.28 6.69 -5.77
C PHE A 54 -1.79 6.50 -5.47
N MET A 55 -1.41 5.26 -5.16
CA MET A 55 -0.06 4.89 -4.74
C MET A 55 0.25 3.45 -5.15
N GLY A 56 1.52 3.14 -5.35
CA GLY A 56 1.93 1.83 -5.81
C GLY A 56 3.43 1.64 -5.87
N GLN A 57 3.84 0.76 -6.76
CA GLN A 57 5.24 0.43 -6.98
C GLN A 57 6.01 1.53 -7.69
N ASN A 58 7.29 1.63 -7.38
CA ASN A 58 8.22 2.50 -8.08
C ASN A 58 9.61 1.86 -8.09
N SER A 59 10.15 1.60 -9.28
CA SER A 59 11.45 0.94 -9.47
C SER A 59 12.65 1.79 -9.08
N SER A 60 12.46 3.10 -8.91
CA SER A 60 13.52 4.04 -8.57
C SER A 60 13.69 4.26 -7.07
N VAL A 61 12.82 3.67 -6.24
CA VAL A 61 12.87 3.78 -4.78
C VAL A 61 12.89 2.39 -4.13
N PRO A 62 13.44 2.24 -2.90
CA PRO A 62 13.46 0.96 -2.21
C PRO A 62 12.06 0.43 -1.87
N VAL A 63 11.96 -0.88 -1.68
CA VAL A 63 10.76 -1.53 -1.11
C VAL A 63 10.95 -1.65 0.40
N TYR A 64 10.00 -1.13 1.18
CA TYR A 64 9.92 -1.31 2.63
C TYR A 64 8.74 -2.22 2.96
N LYS A 65 8.99 -3.27 3.74
CA LYS A 65 7.96 -4.27 4.07
C LYS A 65 6.81 -3.59 4.82
N GLY A 66 5.58 -3.82 4.36
CA GLY A 66 4.37 -3.24 4.96
C GLY A 66 4.07 -1.79 4.54
N GLU A 67 4.87 -1.20 3.65
CA GLU A 67 4.62 0.11 3.05
C GLU A 67 4.30 -0.03 1.57
N ILE A 68 3.39 0.81 1.07
CA ILE A 68 3.27 1.10 -0.35
C ILE A 68 4.34 2.12 -0.71
N GLN A 69 5.16 1.84 -1.73
CA GLN A 69 6.43 2.53 -1.95
C GLN A 69 6.29 4.04 -2.18
N ALA A 70 5.36 4.44 -3.06
CA ALA A 70 5.26 5.81 -3.49
C ALA A 70 3.85 6.19 -3.92
N ARG A 71 3.54 7.48 -3.80
CA ARG A 71 2.40 8.12 -4.47
C ARG A 71 2.65 8.11 -5.97
N ASN A 72 1.63 7.78 -6.75
CA ASN A 72 1.76 7.74 -8.19
C ASN A 72 1.89 9.16 -8.77
N LEU A 73 2.60 9.28 -9.90
CA LEU A 73 2.75 10.57 -10.58
C LEU A 73 1.38 11.14 -10.96
N GLY A 74 1.22 12.45 -10.80
CA GLY A 74 -0.06 13.13 -11.02
C GLY A 74 -1.08 12.97 -9.89
N MET A 75 -0.83 12.10 -8.90
CA MET A 75 -1.68 11.93 -7.72
C MET A 75 -1.15 12.81 -6.59
N ALA A 76 -1.77 13.98 -6.38
CA ALA A 76 -1.42 14.92 -5.31
C ALA A 76 -1.92 14.42 -3.94
N VAL A 77 -1.44 13.26 -3.52
CA VAL A 77 -1.93 12.53 -2.35
C VAL A 77 -1.26 13.02 -1.07
N GLU A 78 -2.07 13.24 -0.04
CA GLU A 78 -1.66 13.62 1.30
C GLU A 78 -2.47 12.85 2.35
N ALA A 79 -1.95 12.80 3.57
CA ALA A 79 -2.71 12.38 4.75
C ALA A 79 -3.09 13.64 5.53
N TRP A 80 -4.38 13.86 5.79
CA TRP A 80 -4.88 15.06 6.49
C TRP A 80 -5.44 14.74 7.89
N SER A 81 -5.14 15.59 8.87
CA SER A 81 -5.76 15.56 10.20
C SER A 81 -7.24 15.95 10.15
N GLU A 82 -7.94 15.83 11.28
CA GLU A 82 -9.35 16.26 11.37
C GLU A 82 -9.53 17.77 11.12
N GLU A 83 -8.51 18.56 11.42
CA GLU A 83 -8.47 20.01 11.18
C GLU A 83 -8.17 20.38 9.72
N GLY A 84 -8.03 19.39 8.83
CA GLY A 84 -7.75 19.61 7.40
C GLY A 84 -6.32 20.06 7.13
N LYS A 85 -5.35 19.60 7.93
CA LYS A 85 -3.91 19.89 7.73
C LYS A 85 -3.14 18.64 7.34
N ALA A 86 -2.20 18.79 6.41
CA ALA A 86 -1.31 17.70 6.03
C ALA A 86 -0.45 17.25 7.21
N VAL A 87 -0.36 15.93 7.43
CA VAL A 87 0.41 15.31 8.50
C VAL A 87 1.38 14.25 7.97
N TRP A 88 2.47 14.04 8.69
CA TRP A 88 3.52 13.04 8.40
C TRP A 88 3.86 12.28 9.67
N GLY A 89 4.02 10.96 9.57
CA GLY A 89 4.25 10.08 10.73
C GLY A 89 3.00 9.85 11.59
N GLU A 90 1.94 10.61 11.37
CA GLU A 90 0.65 10.49 12.02
C GLU A 90 -0.38 9.90 11.07
N SER A 91 -1.44 9.35 11.64
CA SER A 91 -2.55 8.82 10.85
C SER A 91 -3.45 9.96 10.38
N GLY A 92 -3.91 9.91 9.14
CA GLY A 92 -4.74 10.94 8.54
C GLY A 92 -5.63 10.41 7.42
N GLU A 93 -6.62 11.21 7.04
CA GLU A 93 -7.49 10.94 5.90
C GLU A 93 -6.68 10.98 4.61
N LEU A 94 -6.78 9.96 3.77
CA LEU A 94 -6.23 9.96 2.43
C LEU A 94 -7.01 10.97 1.59
N VAL A 95 -6.34 12.04 1.19
CA VAL A 95 -6.88 13.05 0.31
C VAL A 95 -6.09 13.18 -0.98
N CYS A 96 -6.74 13.66 -2.04
CA CYS A 96 -6.09 14.14 -3.25
C CYS A 96 -6.39 15.63 -3.42
N THR A 97 -5.37 16.47 -3.31
CA THR A 97 -5.50 17.93 -3.22
C THR A 97 -5.62 18.62 -4.58
N LYS A 98 -5.43 17.87 -5.67
CA LYS A 98 -5.55 18.36 -7.05
C LYS A 98 -6.42 17.40 -7.88
N PRO A 99 -7.13 17.92 -8.91
CA PRO A 99 -7.84 17.08 -9.84
C PRO A 99 -6.91 16.10 -10.57
N ILE A 100 -7.42 14.91 -10.85
CA ILE A 100 -6.69 13.85 -11.57
C ILE A 100 -7.41 13.52 -12.88
N PRO A 101 -6.70 13.11 -13.96
CA PRO A 101 -7.33 12.90 -15.27
C PRO A 101 -8.46 11.86 -15.28
N CYS A 102 -8.37 10.85 -14.41
CA CYS A 102 -9.34 9.78 -14.28
C CYS A 102 -10.39 10.04 -13.19
N GLN A 103 -10.48 11.27 -12.68
CA GLN A 103 -11.50 11.64 -11.70
C GLN A 103 -12.89 11.58 -12.35
N PRO A 104 -13.88 10.93 -11.73
CA PRO A 104 -15.25 10.97 -12.22
C PRO A 104 -15.75 12.40 -12.30
N THR A 105 -16.44 12.75 -13.39
CA THR A 105 -17.06 14.07 -13.52
C THR A 105 -18.36 14.16 -12.72
N HIS A 106 -19.10 13.04 -12.61
CA HIS A 106 -20.35 12.91 -11.85
C HIS A 106 -20.69 11.43 -11.66
N PHE A 107 -21.68 11.15 -10.80
CA PHE A 107 -22.32 9.84 -10.72
C PHE A 107 -23.52 9.75 -11.66
N TRP A 108 -23.77 8.54 -12.17
CA TRP A 108 -25.00 8.25 -12.90
C TRP A 108 -26.22 8.44 -11.98
N ASN A 109 -27.30 9.02 -12.50
CA ASN A 109 -28.53 9.32 -11.74
C ASN A 109 -28.28 10.16 -10.46
N ASP A 110 -27.44 11.19 -10.61
CA ASP A 110 -27.14 12.23 -9.61
C ASP A 110 -27.23 13.61 -10.26
N GLU A 111 -28.43 14.00 -10.70
CA GLU A 111 -28.68 15.18 -11.57
C GLU A 111 -28.05 16.48 -11.03
N ASN A 112 -28.05 16.66 -9.71
CA ASN A 112 -27.48 17.84 -9.07
C ASN A 112 -26.06 17.61 -8.53
N GLY A 113 -25.46 16.43 -8.70
CA GLY A 113 -24.13 16.06 -8.20
C GLY A 113 -24.04 15.93 -6.67
N SER A 114 -25.16 15.84 -5.97
CA SER A 114 -25.19 15.82 -4.50
C SER A 114 -24.57 14.55 -3.93
N LYS A 115 -24.78 13.39 -4.55
CA LYS A 115 -24.20 12.11 -4.09
C LYS A 115 -22.69 12.13 -4.28
N TYR A 116 -22.22 12.58 -5.44
CA TYR A 116 -20.79 12.69 -5.75
C TYR A 116 -20.07 13.68 -4.81
N ARG A 117 -20.63 14.89 -4.61
CA ARG A 117 -20.08 15.85 -3.65
C ARG A 117 -20.10 15.34 -2.22
N LYS A 118 -21.19 14.67 -1.82
CA LYS A 118 -21.31 14.08 -0.48
C LYS A 118 -20.25 12.99 -0.27
N ALA A 119 -19.99 12.16 -1.28
CA ALA A 119 -19.05 11.06 -1.19
C ALA A 119 -17.60 11.52 -0.97
N TYR A 120 -17.13 12.54 -1.69
CA TYR A 120 -15.69 12.87 -1.70
C TYR A 120 -15.34 14.29 -1.24
N PHE A 121 -16.28 15.24 -1.24
CA PHE A 121 -16.00 16.66 -1.01
C PHE A 121 -16.71 17.24 0.23
N SER A 122 -17.42 16.40 0.99
CA SER A 122 -18.14 16.82 2.19
C SER A 122 -17.24 17.08 3.39
N LYS A 123 -16.15 16.30 3.51
CA LYS A 123 -15.25 16.38 4.66
C LYS A 123 -14.31 17.58 4.59
N PHE A 124 -13.75 17.84 3.42
CA PHE A 124 -12.82 18.94 3.18
C PHE A 124 -13.27 19.73 1.95
N PRO A 125 -13.67 21.01 2.10
CA PRO A 125 -14.16 21.81 0.98
C PRO A 125 -13.15 21.87 -0.17
N GLY A 126 -13.57 21.44 -1.36
CA GLY A 126 -12.76 21.47 -2.58
C GLY A 126 -11.66 20.41 -2.67
N VAL A 127 -11.54 19.52 -1.69
CA VAL A 127 -10.51 18.47 -1.65
C VAL A 127 -11.18 17.11 -1.65
N TRP A 128 -10.69 16.21 -2.52
CA TRP A 128 -11.18 14.84 -2.59
C TRP A 128 -10.68 14.06 -1.37
N ALA A 129 -11.58 13.66 -0.47
CA ALA A 129 -11.34 12.68 0.58
C ALA A 129 -11.80 11.30 0.10
N HIS A 130 -10.90 10.32 0.06
CA HIS A 130 -11.22 9.01 -0.53
C HIS A 130 -12.04 8.11 0.41
N GLY A 131 -12.06 8.40 1.71
CA GLY A 131 -12.70 7.54 2.71
C GLY A 131 -11.78 6.42 3.22
N ASP A 132 -10.48 6.55 3.01
CA ASP A 132 -9.45 5.69 3.57
C ASP A 132 -8.55 6.49 4.52
N TYR A 133 -8.00 5.79 5.50
CA TYR A 133 -7.08 6.32 6.49
C TYR A 133 -5.68 5.76 6.22
N CYS A 134 -4.67 6.60 6.26
CA CYS A 134 -3.30 6.19 6.00
C CYS A 134 -2.30 6.96 6.85
N ARG A 135 -1.06 6.49 6.85
CA ARG A 135 0.08 7.16 7.46
C ARG A 135 1.21 7.23 6.46
N VAL A 136 1.80 8.40 6.30
CA VAL A 136 2.98 8.60 5.46
C VAL A 136 4.22 8.58 6.33
N ASN A 137 5.17 7.71 6.01
CA ASN A 137 6.43 7.60 6.74
C ASN A 137 7.33 8.81 6.41
N PRO A 138 7.77 9.61 7.41
CA PRO A 138 8.57 10.82 7.17
C PRO A 138 9.99 10.54 6.66
N LYS A 139 10.50 9.33 6.83
CA LYS A 139 11.85 8.95 6.39
C LYS A 139 11.85 8.33 4.99
N THR A 140 10.91 7.42 4.73
CA THR A 140 10.87 6.66 3.47
C THR A 140 9.93 7.29 2.43
N GLY A 141 8.95 8.09 2.88
CA GLY A 141 7.84 8.55 2.04
C GLY A 141 6.82 7.46 1.70
N GLY A 142 7.03 6.23 2.19
CA GLY A 142 6.11 5.11 2.00
C GLY A 142 4.80 5.31 2.77
N ILE A 143 3.75 4.65 2.31
CA ILE A 143 2.39 4.81 2.82
C ILE A 143 1.91 3.51 3.45
N THR A 144 1.45 3.57 4.69
CA THR A 144 0.76 2.48 5.36
C THR A 144 -0.73 2.77 5.36
N MET A 145 -1.51 1.89 4.72
CA MET A 145 -2.96 1.95 4.75
C MET A 145 -3.47 1.38 6.08
N LEU A 146 -4.33 2.13 6.76
CA LEU A 146 -4.93 1.79 8.05
C LEU A 146 -6.38 1.31 7.91
N GLY A 147 -6.92 1.34 6.69
CA GLY A 147 -8.27 0.87 6.37
C GLY A 147 -9.23 2.02 6.14
N ARG A 148 -10.52 1.73 6.24
CA ARG A 148 -11.59 2.68 5.91
C ARG A 148 -11.76 3.72 7.02
N SER A 149 -11.99 4.97 6.64
CA SER A 149 -12.21 6.08 7.57
C SER A 149 -13.48 5.90 8.41
N ASP A 150 -14.52 5.33 7.81
CA ASP A 150 -15.80 5.00 8.47
C ASP A 150 -15.71 3.80 9.43
N GLY A 151 -14.68 2.96 9.27
CA GLY A 151 -14.38 1.80 10.11
C GLY A 151 -13.34 2.07 11.20
N THR A 152 -12.96 3.33 11.46
CA THR A 152 -12.00 3.68 12.51
C THR A 152 -12.65 3.61 13.90
N LEU A 153 -12.00 2.94 14.86
CA LEU A 153 -12.40 2.94 16.26
C LEU A 153 -11.62 4.02 17.01
N ASN A 154 -12.28 4.76 17.91
CA ASN A 154 -11.64 5.82 18.71
C ASN A 154 -11.82 5.62 20.24
N PRO A 155 -11.30 4.54 20.84
CA PRO A 155 -11.28 4.39 22.28
C PRO A 155 -10.22 5.32 22.90
N ASN A 156 -10.63 6.13 23.88
CA ASN A 156 -9.77 7.06 24.63
C ASN A 156 -9.01 8.10 23.77
N GLY A 157 -9.57 8.51 22.64
CA GLY A 157 -8.98 9.54 21.78
C GLY A 157 -7.86 9.06 20.84
N VAL A 158 -7.58 7.75 20.81
CA VAL A 158 -6.64 7.15 19.86
C VAL A 158 -7.43 6.46 18.74
N ARG A 159 -7.28 6.94 17.51
CA ARG A 159 -7.90 6.33 16.33
C ARG A 159 -7.09 5.15 15.82
N PHE A 160 -7.72 3.98 15.80
CA PHE A 160 -7.20 2.76 15.19
C PHE A 160 -7.96 2.45 13.91
N GLY A 161 -7.22 2.05 12.89
CA GLY A 161 -7.77 1.59 11.63
C GLY A 161 -8.28 0.15 11.73
N SER A 162 -9.36 -0.18 11.01
CA SER A 162 -9.92 -1.55 11.03
C SER A 162 -8.89 -2.61 10.61
N SER A 163 -7.96 -2.29 9.71
CA SER A 163 -6.91 -3.21 9.28
C SER A 163 -5.93 -3.56 10.41
N GLU A 164 -5.69 -2.65 11.35
CA GLU A 164 -4.83 -2.91 12.50
C GLU A 164 -5.45 -3.98 13.42
N ILE A 165 -6.77 -3.96 13.57
CA ILE A 165 -7.51 -4.94 14.37
C ILE A 165 -7.52 -6.29 13.67
N TYR A 166 -7.77 -6.34 12.36
CA TYR A 166 -7.71 -7.58 11.59
C TYR A 166 -6.32 -8.22 11.67
N ASN A 167 -5.25 -7.43 11.65
CA ASN A 167 -3.90 -7.96 11.79
C ASN A 167 -3.70 -8.68 13.13
N ILE A 168 -4.23 -8.15 14.24
CA ILE A 168 -4.14 -8.80 15.56
C ILE A 168 -5.01 -10.05 15.64
N GLY A 169 -6.26 -9.98 15.15
CA GLY A 169 -7.17 -11.12 15.13
C GLY A 169 -6.62 -12.29 14.31
N GLU A 170 -6.10 -11.99 13.12
CA GLU A 170 -5.46 -12.98 12.23
C GLU A 170 -4.19 -13.57 12.84
N GLN A 171 -3.36 -12.77 13.53
CA GLN A 171 -2.17 -13.30 14.22
C GLN A 171 -2.53 -14.32 15.29
N ARG A 172 -3.60 -14.08 16.07
CA ARG A 172 -4.08 -15.04 17.09
C ARG A 172 -4.65 -16.31 16.46
N SER A 173 -5.40 -16.18 15.36
CA SER A 173 -5.90 -17.34 14.60
C SER A 173 -4.75 -18.15 13.97
N GLN A 174 -3.70 -17.49 13.50
CA GLN A 174 -2.50 -18.14 12.94
C GLN A 174 -1.66 -18.83 14.02
N GLN A 175 -1.61 -18.31 15.25
CA GLN A 175 -1.00 -19.01 16.40
C GLN A 175 -1.76 -20.28 16.79
N GLY A 176 -3.07 -20.36 16.49
CA GLY A 176 -3.87 -21.57 16.65
C GLY A 176 -3.77 -22.57 15.50
N GLY A 177 -3.21 -22.19 14.34
CA GLY A 177 -3.37 -22.98 13.09
C GLY A 177 -2.19 -23.07 12.12
N SER A 178 -1.19 -22.19 12.11
CA SER A 178 -0.11 -22.28 11.11
C SER A 178 1.10 -21.39 11.45
N GLY A 179 2.13 -22.00 12.01
CA GLY A 179 3.52 -21.50 11.97
C GLY A 179 4.39 -22.24 10.95
N ARG A 180 3.83 -23.16 10.14
CA ARG A 180 4.65 -24.19 9.44
C ARG A 180 5.17 -23.80 8.06
N GLU A 181 4.59 -22.81 7.38
CA GLU A 181 4.91 -22.59 5.95
C GLU A 181 6.17 -21.74 5.69
N ALA A 182 6.49 -20.78 6.56
CA ALA A 182 7.69 -19.94 6.41
C ALA A 182 8.97 -20.65 6.90
N ASP A 183 8.87 -21.41 7.99
CA ASP A 183 9.99 -22.16 8.59
C ASP A 183 10.49 -23.27 7.65
N HIS A 184 9.57 -23.99 7.00
CA HIS A 184 9.93 -25.10 6.13
C HIS A 184 10.70 -24.68 4.87
N CYS A 185 10.54 -23.44 4.41
CA CYS A 185 11.29 -22.89 3.30
C CYS A 185 12.74 -22.54 3.70
N ARG A 186 12.94 -22.00 4.91
CA ARG A 186 14.27 -21.69 5.46
C ARG A 186 15.11 -22.95 5.69
N GLU A 187 14.50 -24.05 6.12
CA GLU A 187 15.21 -25.32 6.34
C GLU A 187 15.74 -25.94 5.03
N SER A 188 15.04 -25.73 3.91
CA SER A 188 15.43 -26.32 2.61
C SER A 188 16.60 -25.63 1.89
N ARG A 189 16.95 -24.40 2.28
CA ARG A 189 18.01 -23.60 1.64
C ARG A 189 18.91 -23.03 2.73
N GLY A 190 20.02 -23.71 2.99
CA GLY A 190 21.02 -23.28 3.98
C GLY A 190 21.36 -21.79 3.85
N THR A 191 21.43 -21.11 4.98
CA THR A 191 21.90 -19.71 5.09
C THR A 191 23.33 -19.62 4.53
N PRO A 192 23.69 -18.53 3.81
CA PRO A 192 24.00 -17.27 4.49
C PRO A 192 23.69 -15.99 3.67
N GLY A 193 23.79 -14.82 4.32
CA GLY A 193 24.05 -13.55 3.62
C GLY A 193 23.13 -12.40 4.02
N GLY A 194 23.73 -11.35 4.56
CA GLY A 194 23.07 -10.16 5.08
C GLY A 194 22.18 -9.39 4.09
N PHE A 195 21.38 -8.50 4.68
CA PHE A 195 20.53 -7.51 4.04
C PHE A 195 21.13 -6.97 2.73
N LEU A 196 20.64 -7.46 1.60
CA LEU A 196 20.89 -6.84 0.30
C LEU A 196 19.95 -5.64 0.19
N GLN A 197 20.51 -4.44 0.39
CA GLN A 197 19.87 -3.23 -0.15
C GLN A 197 19.72 -3.43 -1.67
N PRO A 198 18.54 -3.18 -2.26
CA PRO A 198 18.40 -3.16 -3.71
C PRO A 198 19.33 -2.06 -4.24
N ARG A 199 20.29 -2.42 -5.10
CA ARG A 199 21.12 -1.45 -5.82
C ARG A 199 20.18 -0.56 -6.63
N GLY A 200 20.18 0.74 -6.35
CA GLY A 200 19.48 1.73 -7.17
C GLY A 200 19.97 1.69 -8.62
N PRO A 201 19.21 2.24 -9.57
CA PRO A 201 19.65 2.34 -10.96
C PRO A 201 20.99 3.09 -11.02
N GLY A 202 21.98 2.49 -11.68
CA GLY A 202 23.28 3.12 -11.90
C GLY A 202 23.15 4.42 -12.70
N PRO A 203 24.14 5.32 -12.63
CA PRO A 203 24.08 6.62 -13.29
C PRO A 203 23.88 6.46 -14.79
N VAL A 204 22.92 7.23 -15.33
CA VAL A 204 22.67 7.35 -16.77
C VAL A 204 23.83 8.13 -17.39
N PRO A 205 24.50 7.64 -18.45
CA PRO A 205 25.56 8.41 -19.11
C PRO A 205 24.95 9.69 -19.72
N GLY A 206 25.48 10.84 -19.34
CA GLY A 206 25.15 12.11 -19.99
C GLY A 206 25.67 12.10 -21.42
N HIS A 207 24.78 12.36 -22.38
CA HIS A 207 25.19 12.76 -23.71
C HIS A 207 25.53 14.26 -23.67
N SER A 208 26.80 14.54 -23.94
CA SER A 208 27.35 15.85 -24.33
C SER A 208 26.76 16.34 -25.65
#